data_AF-A0AAE7B7E1-F1
#
_entry.id   AF-A0AAE7B7E1-F1
#
_cell.length_a   1.000
_cell.length_b   1.000
_cell.length_c   1.000
_cell.angle_alpha   90.00
_cell.angle_beta   90.00
_cell.angle_gamma   90.00
#
_symmetry.space_group_name_H-M   'P 1'
#
loop_
_entity.id
_entity.type
_entity.pdbx_description
1 polymer ?
#
loop_
_entity_poly.entity_id
_entity_poly.type
_entity_poly.pdbx_seq_one_letter_code
_entity_poly.pdbx_strand_id
1 'polypeptide(L)' 'MKKITLYLLVATSTLFASNGFEGCKELKLSESKSMISCPSGDYEVTYETKREQRDLVAAPTVVKVGEAPKQIIQYITNK' A
#
# COMPACT_ATOMS: atom_id res chain seq x y z
N MET A 1 46.43 -12.88 34.68
CA MET A 1 45.75 -11.56 34.58
C MET A 1 45.39 -11.28 33.13
N LYS A 2 44.08 -11.06 32.90
CA LYS A 2 43.45 -10.14 31.93
C LYS A 2 44.05 -9.98 30.52
N LYS A 3 43.76 -10.86 29.55
CA LYS A 3 43.88 -10.51 28.11
C LYS A 3 42.88 -11.20 27.15
N ILE A 4 41.82 -11.85 27.62
CA ILE A 4 40.90 -12.61 26.71
C ILE A 4 39.52 -11.95 26.56
N THR A 5 39.26 -10.84 27.26
CA THR A 5 37.93 -10.21 27.32
C THR A 5 37.74 -9.00 26.39
N LEU A 6 38.48 -8.89 25.28
CA LEU A 6 38.36 -7.74 24.36
C LEU A 6 37.99 -8.10 22.90
N TYR A 7 37.66 -9.36 22.61
CA TYR A 7 37.19 -9.74 21.26
C TYR A 7 35.67 -9.93 21.15
N LEU A 8 34.93 -9.90 22.27
CA LEU A 8 33.49 -10.14 22.28
C LEU A 8 32.63 -8.87 22.15
N LEU A 9 33.24 -7.68 22.07
CA LEU A 9 32.53 -6.39 22.11
C LEU A 9 32.29 -5.75 20.73
N VAL A 10 32.84 -6.31 19.66
CA VAL A 10 32.77 -5.72 18.30
C VAL A 10 31.73 -6.40 17.40
N ALA A 11 31.18 -7.54 17.82
CA ALA A 11 30.25 -8.32 16.99
C ALA A 11 28.77 -7.92 17.11
N THR A 12 28.43 -6.85 17.85
CA THR A 12 27.03 -6.46 18.13
C THR A 12 26.52 -5.25 17.35
N SER A 13 27.32 -4.64 16.46
CA SER A 13 26.95 -3.40 15.79
C SER A 13 26.17 -3.56 14.47
N THR A 14 25.74 -4.76 14.12
CA THR A 14 24.82 -4.95 12.98
C THR A 14 23.54 -5.67 13.40
N LEU A 15 22.87 -5.09 14.40
CA LEU A 15 21.40 -5.11 14.40
C LEU A 15 20.97 -4.29 13.18
N PHE A 16 21.02 -4.92 12.01
CA PHE A 16 20.40 -4.41 10.82
C PHE A 16 18.97 -4.06 11.21
N ALA A 17 18.66 -2.76 11.19
CA ALA A 17 17.29 -2.32 11.03
C ALA A 17 16.82 -2.98 9.73
N SER A 18 16.19 -4.16 9.84
CA SER A 18 15.36 -4.67 8.78
C SER A 18 14.23 -3.66 8.70
N ASN A 19 14.44 -2.64 7.89
CA ASN A 19 13.39 -1.76 7.40
C ASN A 19 12.45 -2.67 6.62
N GLY A 20 11.61 -3.40 7.35
CA GLY A 20 10.52 -4.20 6.83
C GLY A 20 9.48 -3.21 6.35
N PHE A 21 9.75 -2.56 5.22
CA PHE A 21 8.70 -1.98 4.43
C PHE A 21 7.89 -3.17 3.96
N GLU A 22 6.85 -3.55 4.71
CA GLU A 22 5.95 -4.65 4.35
C GLU A 22 5.15 -4.36 3.06
N GLY A 23 5.50 -3.29 2.33
CA GLY A 23 4.83 -2.83 1.14
C GLY A 23 3.40 -2.41 1.46
N CYS A 24 2.60 -2.33 0.41
CA CYS A 24 1.16 -2.29 0.54
C CYS A 24 0.63 -3.73 0.57
N LYS A 25 -0.26 -4.04 1.52
CA LYS A 25 -0.94 -5.32 1.59
C LYS A 25 -2.28 -5.21 0.88
N GLU A 26 -2.55 -6.13 -0.05
CA GLU A 26 -3.84 -6.23 -0.73
C GLU A 26 -4.73 -7.26 -0.03
N LEU A 27 -5.97 -6.86 0.26
CA LEU A 27 -7.05 -7.73 0.68
C LEU A 27 -8.11 -7.79 -0.43
N LYS A 28 -8.24 -8.94 -1.07
CA LYS A 28 -9.26 -9.17 -2.11
C LYS A 28 -10.63 -9.36 -1.47
N LEU A 29 -11.55 -8.43 -1.72
CA LEU A 29 -12.94 -8.50 -1.26
C LEU A 29 -13.83 -9.20 -2.29
N SER A 30 -13.58 -8.94 -3.57
CA SER A 30 -14.25 -9.59 -4.71
C SER A 30 -13.36 -9.52 -5.96
N GLU A 31 -13.83 -10.07 -7.09
CA GLU A 31 -13.13 -9.88 -8.36
C GLU A 31 -13.06 -8.40 -8.75
N SER A 32 -14.11 -7.62 -8.50
CA SER A 32 -14.15 -6.19 -8.84
C SER A 32 -13.61 -5.27 -7.74
N LYS A 33 -13.35 -5.76 -6.51
CA LYS A 33 -12.95 -4.90 -5.39
C LYS A 33 -11.80 -5.46 -4.55
N SER A 34 -10.87 -4.60 -4.20
CA SER A 34 -9.81 -4.88 -3.22
C SER A 34 -9.65 -3.71 -2.26
N MET A 35 -9.15 -4.00 -1.07
CA MET A 35 -8.65 -3.00 -0.14
C MET A 35 -7.13 -3.08 -0.11
N ILE A 36 -6.45 -1.95 -0.27
CA ILE A 36 -5.00 -1.86 -0.24
C ILE A 36 -4.60 -1.07 1.00
N SER A 37 -3.96 -1.75 1.95
CA SER A 37 -3.45 -1.15 3.17
C SER A 37 -1.96 -0.84 3.02
N CYS A 38 -1.63 0.46 2.97
CA CYS A 38 -0.25 0.94 2.89
C CYS A 38 0.10 1.71 4.18
N PRO A 39 1.39 1.91 4.49
CA PRO A 39 1.81 2.80 5.58
C PRO A 39 1.28 4.25 5.45
N SER A 40 0.94 4.67 4.22
CA SER A 40 0.33 5.99 3.92
C SER A 40 -1.17 6.07 4.21
N GLY A 41 -1.83 4.94 4.47
CA GLY A 41 -3.28 4.84 4.63
C GLY A 41 -3.90 3.67 3.86
N ASP A 42 -5.18 3.46 4.10
CA ASP A 42 -5.99 2.43 3.44
C ASP A 42 -6.68 3.00 2.19
N TYR A 43 -6.77 2.20 1.15
CA TYR A 43 -7.39 2.56 -0.12
C TYR A 43 -8.40 1.49 -0.56
N GLU A 44 -9.60 1.91 -0.94
CA GLU A 44 -10.55 1.07 -1.66
C GLU A 44 -10.25 1.16 -3.15
N VAL A 45 -10.04 0.00 -3.78
CA VAL A 45 -9.74 -0.12 -5.21
C VAL A 45 -10.85 -0.89 -5.89
N THR A 46 -11.46 -0.28 -6.90
CA THR A 46 -12.50 -0.90 -7.74
C THR A 46 -11.97 -1.11 -9.15
N TYR A 47 -12.00 -2.36 -9.60
CA TYR A 47 -11.59 -2.81 -10.92
C TYR A 47 -12.82 -2.99 -11.82
N GLU A 48 -12.68 -2.64 -13.09
CA GLU A 48 -13.64 -3.10 -14.09
C GLU A 48 -13.49 -4.61 -14.28
N THR A 49 -14.61 -5.29 -14.52
CA THR A 49 -14.62 -6.72 -14.81
C THR A 49 -15.03 -6.97 -16.25
N LYS A 50 -14.26 -7.79 -16.95
CA LYS A 50 -14.61 -8.32 -18.28
C LYS A 50 -14.66 -9.83 -18.20
N ARG A 51 -15.79 -10.41 -18.61
CA ARG A 51 -16.02 -11.88 -18.56
C ARG A 51 -15.70 -12.47 -17.18
N GLU A 52 -16.19 -11.82 -16.13
CA GLU A 52 -16.05 -12.24 -14.72
C GLU A 52 -14.62 -12.19 -14.15
N GLN A 53 -13.65 -11.67 -14.89
CA GLN A 53 -12.28 -11.46 -14.43
C GLN A 53 -11.91 -9.98 -14.43
N ARG A 54 -10.93 -9.60 -13.59
CA ARG A 54 -10.39 -8.22 -13.57
C ARG A 54 -9.88 -7.84 -14.94
N ASP A 55 -10.34 -6.70 -15.44
CA ASP A 55 -9.72 -6.09 -16.60
C ASP A 55 -8.42 -5.41 -16.16
N LEU A 56 -7.29 -6.02 -16.53
CA LEU A 56 -5.95 -5.47 -16.25
C LEU A 56 -5.57 -4.32 -17.20
N VAL A 57 -6.37 -4.06 -18.23
CA VAL A 57 -6.16 -2.97 -19.19
C VAL A 57 -6.84 -1.69 -18.72
N ALA A 58 -8.01 -1.80 -18.11
CA ALA A 58 -8.74 -0.66 -17.58
C ALA A 58 -8.09 -0.13 -16.30
N ALA A 59 -7.92 1.19 -16.20
CA ALA A 59 -7.39 1.81 -14.99
C ALA A 59 -8.40 1.65 -13.84
N PRO A 60 -7.99 1.11 -12.67
CA PRO A 60 -8.89 0.96 -11.55
C PRO A 60 -9.19 2.30 -10.88
N THR A 61 -10.36 2.40 -10.26
CA THR A 61 -10.72 3.54 -9.42
C THR A 61 -10.14 3.34 -8.02
N VAL A 62 -9.36 4.30 -7.52
CA VAL A 62 -8.72 4.25 -6.20
C VAL A 62 -9.24 5.40 -5.33
N VAL A 63 -9.76 5.07 -4.14
CA VAL A 63 -10.26 6.06 -3.18
C VAL A 63 -9.61 5.80 -1.82
N LYS A 64 -9.01 6.82 -1.21
CA LYS A 64 -8.45 6.71 0.13
C LYS A 64 -9.58 6.64 1.15
N VAL A 65 -9.56 5.61 2.00
CA VAL A 65 -10.59 5.37 3.01
C VAL A 65 -10.57 6.53 4.01
N GLY A 66 -11.74 7.11 4.28
CA GLY A 66 -11.90 8.24 5.19
C GLY A 66 -11.74 9.62 4.53
N GLU A 67 -11.36 9.71 3.26
CA GLU A 67 -11.47 10.95 2.48
C GLU A 67 -12.78 10.95 1.70
N ALA A 68 -13.59 12.01 1.86
CA ALA A 68 -14.81 12.16 1.07
C ALA A 68 -14.44 12.24 -0.43
N PRO A 69 -15.18 11.56 -1.33
CA PRO A 69 -14.92 11.63 -2.74
C PRO A 69 -14.98 13.09 -3.20
N LYS A 70 -13.90 13.59 -3.79
CA LYS A 70 -13.86 14.93 -4.37
C LYS A 70 -14.85 14.97 -5.54
N GLN A 71 -16.05 15.48 -5.31
CA GLN A 71 -17.01 15.72 -6.40
C GLN A 71 -16.44 16.84 -7.27
N ILE A 72 -15.97 16.49 -8.47
CA ILE A 72 -15.60 17.48 -9.48
C ILE A 72 -16.91 18.04 -10.02
N ILE A 73 -17.35 19.19 -9.50
CA ILE A 73 -18.48 19.94 -10.07
C ILE A 73 -17.98 20.56 -11.38
N GLN A 74 -18.24 19.91 -12.51
CA GLN A 74 -18.10 20.55 -13.82
C GLN A 74 -19.29 21.48 -14.05
N TYR A 75 -19.06 22.78 -13.95
CA TYR A 75 -20.02 23.78 -14.42
C TYR A 75 -20.04 23.76 -15.95
N ILE A 76 -21.05 23.11 -16.55
CA ILE A 76 -21.33 23.25 -17.98
C ILE A 76 -21.86 24.68 -18.18
N THR A 77 -21.02 25.57 -18.69
CA THR A 77 -21.45 26.91 -19.11
C THR A 77 -22.10 26.75 -20.48
N ASN A 78 -23.44 26.64 -20.53
CA ASN A 78 -24.17 26.81 -21.78
C ASN A 78 -24.05 28.28 -22.21
N LYS A 79 -23.49 28.50 -23.39
CA LYS A 79 -23.45 29.79 -24.08
C LYS A 79 -24.79 30.09 -24.74
#